data_AF-A0A4Q3VKS8-F1
#
_entry.id   AF-A0A4Q3VKS8-F1
#
_cell.length_a   1.000
_cell.length_b   1.000
_cell.length_c   1.000
_cell.angle_alpha   90.00
_cell.angle_beta   90.00
_cell.angle_gamma   90.00
#
_symmetry.space_group_name_H-M   'P 1'
#
loop_
_entity.id
_entity.type
_entity.pdbx_description
1 polymer ?
#
loop_
_entity_poly.entity_id
_entity_poly.type
_entity_poly.pdbx_seq_one_letter_code
_entity_poly.pdbx_strand_id
1 'polypeptide(L)'
;PGHNGWQPHTDHTLVTVPPETASDPKSFPIYLCTAHYYLDDLDETLAPTYVIPGSHRSGHALEWGKDPNPKYLDQELQPVLCKAGDVLFFRSEIWHTGSENTSDKIRYLLQVHYSHRTISQRFSPWPFTYNQEFLATANERQLRLLGKHPEMAYG
;
A
#
# COMPACT_ATOMS: atom_id res chain seq x y z
N PRO A 1 16.53 13.92 -0.66
CA PRO A 1 16.63 14.86 0.47
C PRO A 1 15.58 15.99 0.38
N GLY A 2 15.03 16.43 1.52
CA GLY A 2 14.14 17.60 1.59
C GLY A 2 12.70 17.40 1.10
N HIS A 3 12.19 16.16 1.10
CA HIS A 3 10.80 15.89 0.76
C HIS A 3 9.89 16.20 1.96
N ASN A 4 8.86 17.03 1.82
CA ASN A 4 8.01 17.55 2.92
C ASN A 4 7.00 16.54 3.53
N GLY A 5 7.12 15.26 3.19
CA GLY A 5 6.15 14.23 3.59
C GLY A 5 4.82 14.30 2.82
N TRP A 6 3.91 13.41 3.19
CA TRP A 6 2.56 13.30 2.65
C TRP A 6 1.55 13.64 3.75
N GLN A 7 0.34 14.01 3.34
CA GLN A 7 -0.78 14.07 4.30
C GLN A 7 -1.22 12.64 4.65
N PRO A 8 -1.71 12.39 5.87
CA PRO A 8 -2.30 11.10 6.23
C PRO A 8 -3.41 10.67 5.26
N HIS A 9 -3.34 9.43 4.77
CA HIS A 9 -4.23 8.90 3.76
C HIS A 9 -4.35 7.37 3.82
N THR A 10 -5.20 6.84 2.94
CA THR A 10 -5.22 5.42 2.54
C THR A 10 -4.78 5.33 1.08
N ASP A 11 -4.10 4.26 0.68
CA ASP A 11 -3.75 4.07 -0.74
C ASP A 11 -5.02 3.97 -1.60
N HIS A 12 -5.99 3.18 -1.12
CA HIS A 12 -7.29 3.05 -1.77
C HIS A 12 -8.32 2.43 -0.82
N THR A 13 -9.53 2.99 -0.79
CA THR A 13 -10.70 2.41 -0.11
C THR A 13 -11.80 2.17 -1.13
N LEU A 14 -12.05 0.91 -1.52
CA LEU A 14 -13.07 0.57 -2.53
C LEU A 14 -14.49 0.59 -1.97
N VAL A 15 -14.65 0.22 -0.70
CA VAL A 15 -15.94 0.11 -0.03
C VAL A 15 -15.81 0.76 1.33
N THR A 16 -16.71 1.68 1.63
CA THR A 16 -16.86 2.28 2.96
C THR A 16 -17.97 1.55 3.70
N VAL A 17 -17.73 1.17 4.95
CA VAL A 17 -18.71 0.50 5.81
C VAL A 17 -18.69 1.09 7.22
N PRO A 18 -19.75 0.92 8.02
CA PRO A 18 -19.73 1.30 9.42
C PRO A 18 -18.60 0.59 10.19
N PRO A 19 -17.99 1.23 11.21
CA PRO A 19 -16.88 0.67 11.97
C PRO A 19 -17.17 -0.71 12.57
N GLU A 20 -18.40 -0.96 13.02
CA GLU A 20 -18.83 -2.27 13.53
C GLU A 20 -18.68 -3.39 12.50
N THR A 21 -18.94 -3.10 11.22
CA THR A 21 -18.79 -4.06 10.12
C THR A 21 -17.32 -4.26 9.76
N ALA A 22 -16.54 -3.19 9.68
CA ALA A 22 -15.11 -3.26 9.38
C ALA A 22 -14.29 -3.93 10.50
N SER A 23 -14.78 -3.89 11.74
CA SER A 23 -14.12 -4.49 12.89
C SER A 23 -14.17 -6.03 12.89
N ASP A 24 -15.12 -6.64 12.18
CA ASP A 24 -15.21 -8.09 12.00
C ASP A 24 -14.35 -8.53 10.79
N PRO A 25 -13.23 -9.25 11.02
CA PRO A 25 -12.34 -9.67 9.94
C PRO A 25 -12.99 -10.62 8.92
N LYS A 26 -14.11 -11.27 9.27
CA LYS A 26 -14.85 -12.16 8.35
C LYS A 26 -15.79 -11.39 7.43
N SER A 27 -16.18 -10.18 7.81
CA SER A 27 -17.18 -9.39 7.11
C SER A 27 -16.58 -8.47 6.04
N PHE A 28 -15.27 -8.20 6.09
CA PHE A 28 -14.65 -7.21 5.19
C PHE A 28 -13.47 -7.77 4.37
N PRO A 29 -13.70 -8.15 3.09
CA PRO A 29 -12.68 -8.77 2.25
C PRO A 29 -11.50 -7.84 1.99
N ILE A 30 -10.34 -8.42 1.70
CA ILE A 30 -9.13 -7.68 1.29
C ILE A 30 -9.12 -7.60 -0.22
N TYR A 31 -9.24 -6.40 -0.77
CA TYR A 31 -9.19 -6.18 -2.21
C TYR A 31 -7.83 -5.78 -2.72
N LEU A 32 -7.11 -4.97 -1.94
CA LEU A 32 -5.84 -4.36 -2.33
C LEU A 32 -4.87 -4.43 -1.15
N CYS A 33 -3.63 -4.79 -1.45
CA CYS A 33 -2.52 -4.70 -0.53
C CYS A 33 -1.35 -4.00 -1.21
N THR A 34 -0.55 -3.32 -0.40
CA THR A 34 0.66 -2.64 -0.83
C THR A 34 1.86 -3.27 -0.15
N ALA A 35 2.90 -3.58 -0.93
CA ALA A 35 4.21 -3.96 -0.45
C ALA A 35 5.19 -2.81 -0.69
N HIS A 36 5.74 -2.28 0.39
CA HIS A 36 6.86 -1.33 0.40
C HIS A 36 8.15 -2.09 0.66
N TYR A 37 8.97 -2.24 -0.37
CA TYR A 37 10.30 -2.83 -0.28
C TYR A 37 11.33 -1.72 -0.03
N TYR A 38 11.96 -1.73 1.14
CA TYR A 38 12.92 -0.71 1.53
C TYR A 38 14.31 -1.05 1.03
N LEU A 39 14.99 -0.06 0.43
CA LEU A 39 16.34 -0.21 -0.12
C LEU A 39 17.41 0.49 0.72
N ASP A 40 16.99 1.17 1.79
CA ASP A 40 17.83 1.88 2.73
C ASP A 40 17.49 1.47 4.17
N ASP A 41 18.47 1.60 5.06
CA ASP A 41 18.24 1.53 6.50
C ASP A 41 17.57 2.82 6.98
N LEU A 42 16.35 2.70 7.48
CA LEU A 42 15.58 3.84 7.94
C LEU A 42 15.85 4.18 9.40
N ASP A 43 15.97 5.49 9.63
CA ASP A 43 15.74 6.15 10.90
C ASP A 43 14.59 7.15 10.73
N GLU A 44 14.22 7.87 11.79
CA GLU A 44 13.11 8.84 11.75
C GLU A 44 13.37 10.05 10.83
N THR A 45 14.63 10.37 10.53
CA THR A 45 14.99 11.53 9.68
C THR A 45 14.93 11.19 8.19
N LEU A 46 15.10 9.91 7.85
CA LEU A 46 15.06 9.42 6.47
C LEU A 46 13.64 9.06 6.01
N ALA A 47 12.66 9.90 6.37
CA ALA A 47 11.27 9.81 5.94
C ALA A 47 10.64 8.41 6.02
N PRO A 48 10.57 7.72 7.18
CA PRO A 48 9.90 6.42 7.23
C PRO A 48 8.41 6.52 6.92
N THR A 49 7.80 5.39 6.60
CA THR A 49 6.33 5.30 6.55
C THR A 49 5.81 5.28 7.98
N TYR A 50 4.83 6.12 8.28
CA TYR A 50 4.08 6.10 9.54
C TYR A 50 2.74 5.43 9.30
N VAL A 51 2.29 4.61 10.23
CA VAL A 51 0.99 3.93 10.18
C VAL A 51 0.24 4.16 11.48
N ILE A 52 -1.09 4.10 11.44
CA ILE A 52 -1.90 3.97 12.66
C ILE A 52 -2.29 2.50 12.80
N PRO A 53 -1.70 1.73 13.74
CA PRO A 53 -2.04 0.33 13.91
C PRO A 53 -3.55 0.13 14.12
N GLY A 54 -4.11 -0.89 13.46
CA GLY A 54 -5.54 -1.21 13.55
C GLY A 54 -6.48 -0.34 12.70
N SER A 55 -6.03 0.81 12.17
CA SER A 55 -6.87 1.74 11.39
C SER A 55 -7.48 1.17 10.11
N HIS A 56 -6.93 0.08 9.57
CA HIS A 56 -7.55 -0.69 8.48
C HIS A 56 -8.96 -1.24 8.83
N ARG A 57 -9.37 -1.17 10.11
CA ARG A 57 -10.70 -1.52 10.62
C ARG A 57 -11.61 -0.32 10.84
N SER A 58 -11.21 0.88 10.42
CA SER A 58 -12.02 2.09 10.53
C SER A 58 -13.26 2.07 9.62
N GLY A 59 -13.20 1.26 8.56
CA GLY A 59 -14.27 1.16 7.56
C GLY A 59 -14.33 2.34 6.59
N HIS A 60 -13.40 3.30 6.65
CA HIS A 60 -13.39 4.47 5.78
C HIS A 60 -11.98 5.01 5.49
N ALA A 61 -11.87 5.76 4.39
CA ALA A 61 -10.68 6.54 4.07
C ALA A 61 -10.61 7.82 4.89
N LEU A 62 -9.39 8.32 5.13
CA LEU A 62 -9.19 9.69 5.56
C LEU A 62 -9.51 10.65 4.40
N GLU A 63 -10.21 11.74 4.73
CA GLU A 63 -10.38 12.85 3.79
C GLU A 63 -9.05 13.60 3.66
N TRP A 64 -8.53 13.67 2.43
CA TRP A 64 -7.22 14.25 2.15
C TRP A 64 -7.12 15.71 2.66
N GLY A 65 -6.13 15.97 3.50
CA GLY A 65 -5.81 17.32 4.02
C GLY A 65 -6.77 17.84 5.10
N LYS A 66 -7.72 17.03 5.57
CA LYS A 66 -8.67 17.45 6.61
C LYS A 66 -8.12 17.35 8.02
N ASP A 67 -7.37 16.28 8.30
CA ASP A 67 -6.77 16.02 9.60
C ASP A 67 -5.29 15.65 9.42
N PRO A 68 -4.35 16.53 9.83
CA PRO A 68 -2.92 16.24 9.74
C PRO A 68 -2.44 15.28 10.84
N ASN A 69 -3.21 15.06 11.92
CA ASN A 69 -2.83 14.21 13.05
C ASN A 69 -3.97 13.26 13.46
N PRO A 70 -4.45 12.41 12.54
CA PRO A 70 -5.55 11.52 12.81
C PRO A 70 -5.18 10.52 13.90
N LYS A 71 -6.20 10.06 14.63
CA LYS A 71 -6.10 8.99 15.62
C LYS A 71 -7.17 7.96 15.35
N TYR A 72 -6.87 6.71 15.62
CA TYR A 72 -7.86 5.64 15.56
C TYR A 72 -7.84 4.86 16.88
N LEU A 73 -8.96 4.92 17.61
CA LEU A 73 -9.02 4.49 19.00
C LEU A 73 -7.90 5.20 19.81
N ASP A 74 -7.13 4.46 20.60
CA ASP A 74 -6.00 4.99 21.38
C ASP A 74 -4.66 4.97 20.61
N GLN A 75 -4.70 4.78 19.28
CA GLN A 75 -3.50 4.73 18.45
C GLN A 75 -3.30 6.02 17.64
N GLU A 76 -2.06 6.44 17.56
CA GLU A 76 -1.57 7.56 16.77
C GLU A 76 -0.65 7.06 15.65
N LEU A 77 -0.16 7.97 14.80
CA LEU A 77 0.84 7.66 13.79
C LEU A 77 2.14 7.18 14.45
N GLN A 78 2.58 5.98 14.07
CA GLN A 78 3.82 5.36 14.55
C GLN A 78 4.76 5.07 13.38
N PRO A 79 6.06 5.40 13.50
CA PRO A 79 7.02 5.13 12.44
C PRO A 79 7.25 3.62 12.30
N VAL A 80 7.31 3.16 11.05
CA VAL A 80 7.79 1.82 10.71
C VAL A 80 9.25 1.94 10.28
N LEU A 81 10.16 1.62 11.19
CA LEU A 81 11.60 1.63 10.92
C LEU A 81 12.02 0.28 10.33
N CYS A 82 12.38 0.31 9.05
CA CYS A 82 12.82 -0.85 8.28
C CYS A 82 14.32 -0.78 8.00
N LYS A 83 14.93 -1.94 7.79
CA LYS A 83 16.28 -2.08 7.22
C LYS A 83 16.20 -2.32 5.72
N ALA A 84 17.32 -2.09 5.02
CA ALA A 84 17.43 -2.44 3.61
C ALA A 84 17.13 -3.94 3.41
N GLY A 85 16.17 -4.25 2.54
CA GLY A 85 15.67 -5.60 2.30
C GLY A 85 14.38 -5.95 3.07
N ASP A 86 13.98 -5.18 4.08
CA ASP A 86 12.71 -5.37 4.75
C ASP A 86 11.53 -4.96 3.86
N VAL A 87 10.37 -5.56 4.13
CA VAL A 87 9.13 -5.30 3.40
C VAL A 87 8.01 -4.98 4.39
N LEU A 88 7.45 -3.77 4.28
CA LEU A 88 6.18 -3.44 4.93
C LEU A 88 5.04 -3.85 3.98
N PHE A 89 4.30 -4.88 4.37
CA PHE A 89 3.13 -5.36 3.62
C PHE A 89 1.84 -5.06 4.38
N PHE A 90 0.94 -4.30 3.76
CA PHE A 90 -0.26 -3.81 4.43
C PHE A 90 -1.47 -3.76 3.51
N ARG A 91 -2.65 -3.78 4.13
CA ARG A 91 -3.95 -3.54 3.49
C ARG A 91 -4.03 -2.07 3.05
N SER A 92 -4.47 -1.80 1.82
CA SER A 92 -4.52 -0.44 1.28
C SER A 92 -5.47 0.51 2.04
N GLU A 93 -6.35 -0.03 2.90
CA GLU A 93 -7.23 0.75 3.78
C GLU A 93 -6.55 1.22 5.09
N ILE A 94 -5.30 0.83 5.37
CA ILE A 94 -4.60 1.33 6.57
C ILE A 94 -4.33 2.84 6.42
N TRP A 95 -4.58 3.58 7.50
CA TRP A 95 -4.24 5.00 7.57
C TRP A 95 -2.73 5.12 7.78
N HIS A 96 -2.08 5.80 6.84
CA HIS A 96 -0.63 5.92 6.83
C HIS A 96 -0.19 7.23 6.16
N THR A 97 1.09 7.54 6.30
CA THR A 97 1.75 8.64 5.59
C THR A 97 3.23 8.38 5.41
N GLY A 98 3.87 9.03 4.44
CA GLY A 98 5.33 9.18 4.43
C GLY A 98 5.71 10.46 5.15
N SER A 99 6.62 10.41 6.13
CA SER A 99 7.07 11.62 6.83
C SER A 99 8.02 12.48 5.99
N GLU A 100 8.40 13.62 6.55
CA GLU A 100 9.41 14.49 5.96
C GLU A 100 10.79 13.81 5.93
N ASN A 101 11.55 14.05 4.84
CA ASN A 101 12.94 13.67 4.76
C ASN A 101 13.82 14.87 5.19
N THR A 102 14.16 14.90 6.48
CA THR A 102 15.03 15.92 7.08
C THR A 102 16.52 15.56 7.02
N SER A 103 16.85 14.37 6.51
CA SER A 103 18.23 13.94 6.27
C SER A 103 18.84 14.57 5.01
N ASP A 104 20.15 14.39 4.84
CA ASP A 104 20.90 14.73 3.63
C ASP A 104 20.85 13.63 2.55
N LYS A 105 20.13 12.52 2.78
CA LYS A 105 20.09 11.35 1.89
C LYS A 105 18.85 11.30 1.00
N ILE A 106 18.95 10.55 -0.10
CA ILE A 106 17.80 10.11 -0.90
C ILE A 106 17.33 8.78 -0.31
N ARG A 107 16.03 8.66 -0.03
CA ARG A 107 15.38 7.39 0.35
C ARG A 107 14.85 6.71 -0.90
N TYR A 108 15.24 5.46 -1.12
CA TYR A 108 14.73 4.61 -2.18
C TYR A 108 13.70 3.62 -1.63
N LEU A 109 12.53 3.58 -2.28
CA LEU A 109 11.43 2.69 -1.95
C LEU A 109 10.85 2.12 -3.23
N LEU A 110 10.70 0.80 -3.29
CA LEU A 110 9.93 0.14 -4.34
C LEU A 110 8.55 -0.22 -3.80
N GLN A 111 7.50 0.32 -4.43
CA GLN A 111 6.11 0.04 -4.08
C GLN A 111 5.46 -0.89 -5.11
N VAL A 112 4.86 -1.98 -4.64
CA VAL A 112 4.12 -2.93 -5.47
C VAL A 112 2.72 -3.10 -4.89
N HIS A 113 1.71 -2.87 -5.72
CA HIS A 113 0.32 -3.13 -5.35
C HIS A 113 -0.11 -4.51 -5.83
N TYR A 114 -0.77 -5.25 -4.96
CA TYR A 114 -1.43 -6.52 -5.26
C TYR A 114 -2.93 -6.31 -5.14
N SER A 115 -3.68 -6.83 -6.11
CA SER A 115 -5.12 -6.80 -6.10
C SER A 115 -5.71 -8.20 -6.09
N HIS A 116 -6.96 -8.29 -5.62
CA HIS A 116 -7.78 -9.45 -5.89
C HIS A 116 -7.92 -9.64 -7.41
N ARG A 117 -7.92 -10.90 -7.89
CA ARG A 117 -7.88 -11.23 -9.34
C ARG A 117 -9.01 -10.60 -10.17
N THR A 118 -10.11 -10.25 -9.53
CA THR A 118 -11.28 -9.62 -10.19
C THR A 118 -11.10 -8.14 -10.47
N ILE A 119 -10.02 -7.52 -9.97
CA ILE A 119 -9.69 -6.12 -10.19
C ILE A 119 -8.61 -6.06 -11.27
N SER A 120 -8.94 -5.47 -12.42
CA SER A 120 -8.01 -5.33 -13.54
C SER A 120 -6.77 -4.49 -13.16
N GLN A 121 -5.61 -4.94 -13.63
CA GLN A 121 -4.36 -4.20 -13.50
C GLN A 121 -4.42 -2.88 -14.29
N ARG A 122 -3.90 -1.81 -13.70
CA ARG A 122 -3.86 -0.48 -14.32
C ARG A 122 -2.41 -0.04 -14.48
N PHE A 123 -1.91 -0.12 -15.70
CA PHE A 123 -0.60 0.41 -16.07
C PHE A 123 -0.79 1.52 -17.10
N SER A 124 0.13 2.49 -17.08
CA SER A 124 0.25 3.52 -18.11
C SER A 124 1.36 3.12 -19.08
N PRO A 125 1.21 3.31 -20.41
CA PRO A 125 0.04 3.83 -21.10
C PRO A 125 -1.11 2.79 -21.19
N TRP A 126 -2.32 3.22 -21.55
CA TRP A 126 -3.46 2.32 -21.78
C TRP A 126 -3.80 2.19 -23.28
N PRO A 127 -3.87 0.97 -23.86
CA PRO A 127 -3.61 -0.32 -23.22
C PRO A 127 -2.11 -0.56 -22.99
N PHE A 128 -1.77 -1.11 -21.83
CA PHE A 128 -0.40 -1.50 -21.51
C PHE A 128 -0.11 -2.89 -22.07
N THR A 129 1.11 -3.10 -22.58
CA THR A 129 1.58 -4.43 -22.99
C THR A 129 2.93 -4.73 -22.36
N TYR A 130 3.08 -5.94 -21.83
CA TYR A 130 4.36 -6.42 -21.32
C TYR A 130 5.33 -6.72 -22.47
N ASN A 131 6.62 -6.53 -22.21
CA ASN A 131 7.67 -7.03 -23.10
C ASN A 131 7.59 -8.56 -23.17
N GLN A 132 7.50 -9.09 -24.39
CA GLN A 132 7.33 -10.53 -24.64
C GLN A 132 8.58 -11.35 -24.28
N GLU A 133 9.78 -10.79 -24.43
CA GLU A 133 11.03 -11.46 -24.03
C GLU A 133 11.06 -11.67 -22.52
N PHE A 134 10.57 -10.69 -21.75
CA PHE A 134 10.46 -10.81 -20.30
C PHE A 134 9.44 -11.88 -19.91
N LEU A 135 8.25 -11.87 -20.52
CA LEU A 135 7.21 -12.88 -20.24
C LEU A 135 7.69 -14.30 -20.54
N ALA A 136 8.50 -14.49 -21.60
CA ALA A 136 9.06 -15.80 -21.95
C ALA A 136 10.00 -16.38 -20.87
N THR A 137 10.56 -15.54 -20.00
CA THR A 137 11.44 -15.98 -18.90
C THR A 137 10.71 -16.19 -17.58
N ALA A 138 9.45 -15.78 -17.49
CA ALA A 138 8.69 -15.82 -16.23
C ALA A 138 8.17 -17.24 -15.95
N ASN A 139 8.25 -17.67 -14.69
CA ASN A 139 7.62 -18.91 -14.24
C ASN A 139 6.10 -18.73 -14.05
N GLU A 140 5.37 -19.83 -13.85
CA GLU A 140 3.90 -19.79 -13.70
C GLU A 140 3.42 -18.91 -12.54
N ARG A 141 4.19 -18.83 -11.44
CA ARG A 141 3.84 -17.95 -10.32
C ARG A 141 3.98 -16.48 -10.70
N GLN A 142 5.05 -16.11 -11.40
CA GLN A 142 5.29 -14.75 -11.87
C GLN A 142 4.26 -14.36 -12.93
N LEU A 143 4.00 -15.22 -13.91
CA LEU A 143 2.97 -15.00 -14.93
C LEU A 143 1.60 -14.77 -14.28
N ARG A 144 1.25 -15.55 -13.24
CA ARG A 144 0.01 -15.35 -12.48
C ARG A 144 -0.06 -13.97 -11.81
N LEU A 145 1.05 -13.45 -11.27
CA LEU A 145 1.10 -12.10 -10.70
C LEU A 145 1.01 -11.01 -11.79
N LEU A 146 1.47 -11.32 -13.01
CA LEU A 146 1.42 -10.44 -14.18
C LEU A 146 0.10 -10.59 -14.98
N GLY A 147 -0.92 -11.23 -14.40
CA GLY A 147 -2.27 -11.30 -14.99
C GLY A 147 -2.60 -12.57 -15.78
N LYS A 148 -1.69 -13.56 -15.89
CA LYS A 148 -2.01 -14.88 -16.45
C LYS A 148 -2.87 -15.67 -15.46
N HIS A 149 -4.17 -15.41 -15.48
CA HIS A 149 -5.16 -16.12 -14.67
C HIS A 149 -5.85 -17.21 -15.52
N PRO A 150 -6.23 -18.35 -14.91
CA PRO A 150 -7.07 -19.32 -15.60
C PRO A 150 -8.42 -18.68 -15.92
N GLU A 151 -9.01 -19.10 -17.04
CA GLU A 151 -10.34 -18.67 -17.44
C GLU A 151 -11.39 -19.24 -16.47
N MET A 152 -12.19 -18.37 -15.86
CA MET A 152 -13.22 -18.74 -14.88
C MET A 152 -14.46 -17.85 -15.00
N ALA A 153 -15.39 -17.96 -14.04
CA ALA A 153 -16.53 -17.05 -13.98
C ALA A 153 -16.06 -15.58 -13.93
N TYR A 154 -16.64 -14.75 -14.82
CA TYR A 154 -16.31 -13.34 -15.03
C TYR A 154 -14.92 -13.05 -15.63
N GLY A 155 -14.27 -14.07 -16.22
CA GLY A 155 -12.94 -13.96 -16.80
C GLY A 155 -12.08 -15.13 -16.36
#